data_AF-A0A7W7RH23-F1
#
_entry.id   AF-A0A7W7RH23-F1
#
_cell.length_a   1.000
_cell.length_b   1.000
_cell.length_c   1.000
_cell.angle_alpha   90.00
_cell.angle_beta   90.00
_cell.angle_gamma   90.00
#
_symmetry.space_group_name_H-M   'P 1'
#
loop_
_entity.id
_entity.type
_entity.pdbx_description
1 polymer ?
#
loop_
_entity_poly.entity_id
_entity_poly.type
_entity_poly.pdbx_seq_one_letter_code
_entity_poly.pdbx_strand_id
1 'polypeptide(L)' 'MYASIVRTVVPVIVGILIAQAARVGLDLPESAVTEIVTVVVTAAYYAVARVVEEHVSPVVGRLMLSAGLSGEKPEYRKAA' A
#
# COMPACT_ATOMS: atom_id res chain seq x y z
N MET A 1 -7.33 -2.00 5.04
CA MET A 1 -6.03 -1.78 5.72
C MET A 1 -5.04 -1.02 4.84
N TYR A 2 -4.74 -1.49 3.63
CA TYR A 2 -3.85 -0.81 2.68
C TYR A 2 -4.18 0.68 2.45
N ALA A 3 -5.45 1.01 2.16
CA ALA A 3 -5.86 2.41 1.94
C ALA A 3 -5.58 3.32 3.14
N SER A 4 -5.72 2.79 4.37
CA SER A 4 -5.41 3.53 5.60
C SER A 4 -3.90 3.73 5.75
N ILE A 5 -3.08 2.73 5.42
CA ILE A 5 -1.61 2.82 5.43
C ILE A 5 -1.13 3.87 4.43
N VAL A 6 -1.64 3.84 3.19
CA VAL A 6 -1.25 4.80 2.16
C VAL A 6 -1.55 6.24 2.60
N ARG A 7 -2.73 6.49 3.18
CA ARG A 7 -3.13 7.83 3.63
C ARG A 7 -2.35 8.36 4.83
N THR A 8 -1.64 7.51 5.58
CA THR A 8 -0.88 7.93 6.77
C THR A 8 0.63 7.87 6.56
N VAL A 9 1.13 6.78 5.96
CA VAL A 9 2.56 6.53 5.81
C VAL A 9 3.15 7.31 4.65
N VAL A 10 2.45 7.41 3.51
CA VAL A 10 2.98 8.13 2.34
C VAL A 10 3.23 9.61 2.66
N PRO A 11 2.27 10.38 3.22
CA PRO A 11 2.51 11.79 3.52
C PRO A 11 3.66 12.03 4.52
N VAL A 12 3.80 11.14 5.51
CA VAL A 12 4.88 11.22 6.51
C VAL A 12 6.25 11.01 5.87
N ILE A 13 6.39 9.97 5.04
CA ILE A 13 7.66 9.69 4.33
C ILE A 13 7.98 10.82 3.36
N VAL A 14 7.01 11.29 2.57
CA VAL A 14 7.19 12.39 1.62
C VAL A 14 7.67 13.65 2.34
N GLY A 15 7.04 14.03 3.46
CA GLY A 15 7.45 15.19 4.25
C GLY A 15 8.89 15.09 4.76
N ILE A 16 9.30 13.91 5.24
CA ILE A 16 10.69 13.67 5.66
C ILE A 16 11.65 13.80 4.47
N LEU A 17 11.34 13.18 3.34
CA LEU A 17 12.21 13.20 2.15
C LEU A 17 12.39 14.62 1.61
N ILE A 18 11.31 15.39 1.51
CA ILE A 18 11.36 16.79 1.05
C ILE A 18 12.14 17.64 2.04
N ALA A 19 11.88 17.51 3.35
CA ALA A 19 12.60 18.26 4.37
C ALA A 19 14.11 17.97 4.36
N GLN A 20 14.49 16.72 4.11
CA GLN A 20 15.89 16.31 4.00
C GLN A 20 16.53 16.78 2.69
N ALA A 21 15.80 16.74 1.57
CA ALA A 21 16.25 17.27 0.28
C ALA A 21 16.52 18.77 0.35
N ALA A 22 15.64 19.52 1.01
CA ALA A 22 15.81 20.96 1.22
C ALA A 22 17.09 21.28 2.02
N ARG A 23 17.48 20.45 3.01
CA ARG A 23 18.71 20.63 3.79
C ARG A 23 19.99 20.52 2.96
N VAL A 24 19.94 19.80 1.84
CA VAL A 24 21.08 19.64 0.92
C VAL A 24 20.97 20.54 -0.32
N GLY A 25 20.00 21.46 -0.35
CA GLY A 25 19.78 22.39 -1.45
C GLY A 25 19.11 21.76 -2.68
N LEU A 26 18.50 20.58 -2.53
CA LEU A 26 17.76 19.90 -3.59
C LEU A 26 16.28 20.25 -3.49
N ASP A 27 15.73 20.83 -4.56
CA ASP A 27 14.29 21.08 -4.67
C ASP A 27 13.62 19.89 -5.36
N LEU A 28 12.79 19.16 -4.60
CA LEU A 28 12.05 18.00 -5.09
C LEU A 28 10.56 18.33 -5.18
N PRO A 29 9.93 18.18 -6.36
CA PRO A 29 8.50 18.40 -6.48
C PRO A 29 7.72 17.37 -5.66
N GLU A 30 6.89 17.86 -4.74
CA GLU A 30 6.11 17.03 -3.81
C GLU A 30 5.27 15.97 -4.51
N SER A 31 4.67 16.33 -5.64
CA SER A 31 3.85 15.42 -6.45
C SER A 31 4.65 14.21 -6.93
N ALA A 32 5.87 14.41 -7.44
CA ALA A 32 6.71 13.33 -7.94
C ALA A 32 7.19 12.41 -6.81
N VAL A 33 7.59 12.99 -5.67
CA VAL A 33 8.01 12.21 -4.49
C VAL A 33 6.83 11.39 -3.97
N THR A 34 5.63 11.97 -3.92
CA THR A 34 4.41 11.28 -3.51
C THR A 34 4.07 10.11 -4.42
N GLU A 35 4.16 10.30 -5.73
CA GLU A 35 3.90 9.24 -6.70
C GLU A 35 4.88 8.07 -6.55
N ILE A 36 6.18 8.36 -6.47
CA ILE A 36 7.23 7.35 -6.29
C ILE A 36 7.03 6.59 -4.97
N VAL A 37 6.83 7.31 -3.87
CA VAL A 37 6.63 6.70 -2.54
C VAL A 37 5.36 5.83 -2.54
N THR A 38 4.29 6.28 -3.20
CA THR A 38 3.06 5.49 -3.34
C THR A 38 3.35 4.18 -4.05
N VAL A 39 3.98 4.21 -5.22
CA VAL A 39 4.33 3.00 -5.98
C VAL A 39 5.19 2.03 -5.16
N VAL A 40 6.20 2.54 -4.45
CA VAL A 40 7.08 1.72 -3.62
C VAL A 40 6.31 1.07 -2.47
N VAL A 41 5.44 1.82 -1.78
CA VAL A 41 4.61 1.28 -0.69
C VAL A 41 3.60 0.27 -1.22
N THR A 42 3.00 0.51 -2.39
CA THR A 42 2.11 -0.45 -3.06
C THR A 42 2.83 -1.75 -3.35
N ALA A 43 3.99 -1.67 -4.00
CA ALA A 43 4.80 -2.82 -4.37
C ALA A 43 5.23 -3.61 -3.12
N ALA A 44 5.68 -2.93 -2.07
CA ALA A 44 6.06 -3.54 -0.81
C ALA A 44 4.87 -4.25 -0.14
N TYR A 45 3.70 -3.62 -0.09
CA TYR A 45 2.49 -4.21 0.48
C TYR A 45 2.14 -5.55 -0.20
N TYR A 46 2.11 -5.56 -1.54
CA TYR A 46 1.78 -6.78 -2.28
C TYR A 46 2.91 -7.80 -2.26
N ALA A 47 4.18 -7.38 -2.28
CA ALA A 47 5.32 -8.29 -2.15
C ALA A 47 5.29 -9.03 -0.81
N VAL A 48 5.03 -8.33 0.30
CA VAL A 48 4.90 -8.95 1.62
C VAL A 48 3.72 -9.93 1.64
N ALA A 49 2.55 -9.51 1.13
CA ALA A 49 1.40 -10.40 1.05
C ALA A 49 1.73 -11.67 0.24
N ARG A 50 2.44 -11.51 -0.88
CA ARG A 50 2.82 -12.62 -1.75
C ARG A 50 3.82 -13.56 -1.10
N VAL A 51 4.84 -13.03 -0.42
CA VAL A 51 5.83 -13.84 0.31
C VAL A 51 5.15 -14.65 1.42
N VAL A 52 4.19 -14.04 2.13
CA VAL A 52 3.41 -14.75 3.16
C VAL A 52 2.60 -15.89 2.56
N GLU A 53 1.93 -15.67 1.42
CA GLU A 53 1.21 -16.72 0.71
C GLU A 53 2.12 -17.88 0.28
N GLU A 54 3.29 -17.57 -0.28
CA GLU A 54 4.21 -18.56 -0.87
C GLU A 54 4.99 -19.34 0.20
N HIS A 55 5.41 -18.70 1.29
CA HIS A 55 6.34 -19.30 2.27
C HIS A 55 5.68 -19.78 3.56
N VAL A 56 4.49 -19.29 3.93
CA VAL A 56 3.83 -19.69 5.18
C VAL A 56 2.86 -20.84 4.93
N SER A 57 1.88 -20.65 4.04
CA SER A 57 0.99 -21.70 3.55
C SER A 57 -0.11 -21.07 2.66
N PRO A 58 -0.50 -21.71 1.53
CA PRO A 58 -1.65 -21.28 0.73
C PRO A 58 -2.98 -21.35 1.50
N VAL A 59 -3.02 -22.02 2.65
CA VAL A 59 -4.18 -22.01 3.56
C VAL A 59 -4.31 -20.65 4.26
N VAL A 60 -3.21 -19.93 4.52
CA VAL A 60 -3.25 -18.60 5.16
C VAL A 60 -3.91 -17.58 4.25
N GLY A 61 -3.57 -17.55 2.95
CA GLY A 61 -4.26 -16.68 1.99
C GLY A 61 -5.76 -16.96 1.94
N ARG A 62 -6.14 -18.25 1.99
CA ARG A 62 -7.54 -18.69 2.05
C ARG A 62 -8.23 -18.29 3.36
N LEU A 63 -7.52 -18.39 4.49
CA LEU A 63 -8.00 -18.04 5.81
C LEU A 63 -8.21 -16.52 5.96
N MET A 64 -7.29 -15.71 5.42
CA MET A 64 -7.40 -14.25 5.39
C MET A 64 -8.59 -13.79 4.55
N LEU A 65 -8.85 -14.46 3.41
CA LEU A 65 -10.05 -14.24 2.61
C LEU A 65 -11.33 -14.68 3.36
N SER A 66 -11.33 -15.86 3.98
CA SER A 66 -12.52 -16.39 4.69
C SER A 66 -12.82 -15.67 6.01
N ALA A 67 -11.82 -15.08 6.65
CA ALA A 67 -11.99 -14.31 7.89
C ALA A 67 -12.67 -12.94 7.67
N GLY A 68 -13.05 -12.59 6.44
CA GLY A 68 -13.79 -11.35 6.15
C GLY A 68 -12.93 -10.08 6.25
N LEU A 69 -11.61 -10.20 6.22
CA LEU A 69 -10.69 -9.06 6.17
C LEU A 69 -10.76 -8.31 4.82
N SER A 70 -11.36 -8.95 3.80
CA SER A 70 -11.82 -8.29 2.57
C SER A 70 -13.22 -7.70 2.83
N GLY A 71 -13.25 -6.45 3.29
CA GLY A 71 -14.47 -5.77 3.76
C GLY A 71 -15.50 -5.38 2.69
N GLU A 72 -15.30 -5.71 1.43
CA GLU A 72 -16.30 -5.48 0.38
C GLU A 72 -17.19 -6.71 0.21
N LYS A 73 -18.47 -6.55 0.58
CA LYS A 73 -19.52 -7.49 0.19
C LYS A 73 -19.68 -7.38 -1.33
N PRO A 74 -19.52 -8.47 -2.09
CA PRO A 74 -19.74 -8.42 -3.53
C PRO A 74 -21.21 -8.11 -3.83
N GLU A 75 -21.46 -6.98 -4.49
CA GLU A 75 -22.79 -6.65 -5.03
C GLU A 75 -22.98 -7.34 -6.38
N TYR A 76 -23.75 -8.43 -6.39
CA TYR A 76 -24.13 -9.09 -7.63
C TYR A 76 -25.29 -8.32 -8.28
N ARG A 77 -25.00 -7.52 -9.31
CA ARG A 77 -26.05 -7.04 -10.22
C ARG A 77 -26.56 -8.21 -11.05
N LYS A 78 -27.88 -8.47 -10.99
CA LYS A 78 -28.53 -9.38 -11.93
C LYS A 78 -28.35 -8.82 -13.34
N ALA A 79 -27.85 -9.65 -14.25
CA ALA A 79 -27.92 -9.36 -15.67
C ALA A 79 -29.40 -9.17 -16.05
N ALA A 80 -29.71 -8.06 -16.73
CA ALA A 80 -31.03 -7.73 -17.23
C ALA A 80 -31.43 -8.64 -18.40
#